data_AF-A0A7Z1MJE7-F1
#
_entry.id   AF-A0A7Z1MJE7-F1
#
_cell.length_a   1.000
_cell.length_b   1.000
_cell.length_c   1.000
_cell.angle_alpha   90.00
_cell.angle_beta   90.00
_cell.angle_gamma   90.00
#
_symmetry.space_group_name_H-M   'P 1'
#
loop_
_entity.id
_entity.type
_entity.pdbx_description
1 polymer ?
#
loop_
_entity_poly.entity_id
_entity_poly.type
_entity_poly.pdbx_seq_one_letter_code
_entity_poly.pdbx_strand_id
1 'polypeptide(L)'
;MEQENDLLGIKPVARAAEKSVDGLGVFLGKICMPVAEELGLYFQDKVKVWRASNAAKIEAKAEQIAIKNGGFEGKVVHPLLAWKIIENGSFADTPELQSVWAGLLSSSLNDDLDDSNHIFIDLVSQLTSIQVKIIEYSCLTANKYISSQGYIQADDLILDASIIFEVSGCNDIHRLDRELDHLNNLGLFSALGGGGFHPDNGTVILTPSPLSLQLFVRCCGANEDPVTFYKAKVKETTEPKEN
;
A
#
# COMPACT_ATOMS: atom_id res chain seq x y z
N MET A 1 -21.93 -41.78 -10.11
CA MET A 1 -20.55 -41.30 -9.90
C MET A 1 -20.36 -40.08 -10.79
N GLU A 2 -20.70 -38.90 -10.30
CA GLU A 2 -20.41 -37.65 -10.99
C GLU A 2 -19.07 -37.12 -10.45
N GLN A 3 -18.02 -37.29 -11.25
CA GLN A 3 -16.80 -36.50 -11.11
C GLN A 3 -17.11 -35.10 -11.64
N GLU A 4 -17.57 -34.21 -10.76
CA GLU A 4 -17.60 -32.78 -11.06
C GLU A 4 -16.18 -32.24 -11.12
N ASN A 5 -15.73 -31.91 -12.33
CA ASN A 5 -14.46 -31.27 -12.63
C ASN A 5 -14.31 -29.95 -11.85
N ASP A 6 -13.46 -29.95 -10.83
CA ASP A 6 -12.89 -28.73 -10.25
C ASP A 6 -11.77 -28.22 -11.17
N LEU A 7 -12.19 -27.68 -12.32
CA LEU A 7 -11.29 -27.30 -13.42
C LEU A 7 -10.28 -26.21 -13.03
N LEU A 8 -10.53 -25.48 -11.94
CA LEU A 8 -9.75 -24.32 -11.49
C LEU A 8 -9.28 -24.41 -10.04
N GLY A 9 -9.51 -25.53 -9.34
CA GLY A 9 -9.08 -25.70 -7.94
C GLY A 9 -9.77 -24.78 -6.93
N ILE A 10 -10.98 -24.29 -7.25
CA ILE A 10 -11.66 -23.24 -6.48
C ILE A 10 -12.37 -23.82 -5.25
N LYS A 11 -12.76 -25.10 -5.29
CA LYS A 11 -13.54 -25.74 -4.20
C LYS A 11 -12.83 -25.72 -2.83
N PRO A 12 -11.53 -26.06 -2.70
CA PRO A 12 -10.85 -25.98 -1.41
C PRO A 12 -10.66 -24.54 -0.92
N VAL A 13 -10.43 -23.58 -1.83
CA VAL A 13 -10.30 -22.15 -1.50
C VAL A 13 -11.61 -21.60 -0.97
N ALA A 14 -12.74 -21.96 -1.59
CA ALA A 14 -14.07 -21.54 -1.16
C ALA A 14 -14.41 -21.99 0.27
N ARG A 15 -14.10 -23.25 0.64
CA ARG A 15 -14.36 -23.77 1.99
C ARG A 15 -13.50 -23.14 3.09
N ALA A 16 -12.24 -22.82 2.78
CA ALA A 16 -11.38 -22.09 3.70
C ALA A 16 -11.84 -20.64 3.87
N ALA A 17 -12.32 -20.03 2.78
CA ALA A 17 -12.86 -18.69 2.76
C ALA A 17 -14.18 -18.59 3.53
N GLU A 18 -15.10 -19.56 3.42
CA GLU A 18 -16.37 -19.61 4.18
C GLU A 18 -16.17 -19.47 5.69
N LYS A 19 -15.17 -20.13 6.29
CA LYS A 19 -14.85 -20.00 7.72
C LYS A 19 -14.29 -18.64 8.13
N SER A 20 -13.75 -17.88 7.19
CA SER A 20 -13.20 -16.53 7.45
C SER A 20 -14.23 -15.41 7.33
N VAL A 21 -15.43 -15.69 6.80
CA VAL A 21 -16.49 -14.68 6.60
C VAL A 21 -17.20 -14.32 7.91
N ASP A 22 -17.20 -15.20 8.92
CA ASP A 22 -17.92 -14.98 10.20
C ASP A 22 -17.43 -13.76 11.01
N GLY A 23 -16.25 -13.21 10.71
CA GLY A 23 -15.68 -12.02 11.35
C GLY A 23 -15.70 -10.75 10.51
N LEU A 24 -16.16 -10.83 9.25
CA LEU A 24 -16.22 -9.68 8.34
C LEU A 24 -17.27 -8.68 8.84
N GLY A 25 -16.91 -7.40 8.92
CA GLY A 25 -17.81 -6.30 9.25
C GLY A 25 -17.87 -5.93 10.74
N VAL A 26 -17.19 -6.66 11.63
CA VAL A 26 -17.18 -6.33 13.07
C VAL A 26 -16.35 -5.08 13.36
N PHE A 27 -15.17 -4.95 12.76
CA PHE A 27 -14.34 -3.75 12.91
C PHE A 27 -14.93 -2.60 12.11
N LEU A 28 -15.39 -2.85 10.87
CA LEU A 28 -16.10 -1.84 10.07
C LEU A 28 -17.37 -1.33 10.76
N GLY A 29 -18.15 -2.19 11.40
CA GLY A 29 -19.35 -1.77 12.15
C GLY A 29 -19.02 -0.83 13.31
N LYS A 30 -17.82 -0.92 13.90
CA LYS A 30 -17.38 -0.03 14.98
C LYS A 30 -16.91 1.34 14.48
N ILE A 31 -16.30 1.41 13.29
CA ILE A 31 -15.66 2.63 12.77
C ILE A 31 -16.45 3.31 11.63
N CYS A 32 -17.38 2.59 10.99
CA CYS A 32 -18.15 3.02 9.84
C CYS A 32 -19.42 2.17 9.61
N MET A 33 -20.45 2.38 10.42
CA MET A 33 -21.71 1.59 10.36
C MET A 33 -22.38 1.55 8.97
N PRO A 34 -22.56 2.67 8.24
CA PRO A 34 -23.26 2.64 6.95
C PRO A 34 -22.61 1.72 5.92
N VAL A 35 -21.27 1.65 5.93
CA VAL A 35 -20.51 0.81 5.00
C VAL A 35 -20.62 -0.66 5.39
N ALA A 36 -20.68 -0.98 6.68
CA ALA A 36 -20.86 -2.35 7.16
C ALA A 36 -22.21 -2.95 6.68
N GLU A 37 -23.28 -2.17 6.74
CA GLU A 37 -24.61 -2.60 6.26
C GLU A 37 -24.62 -2.86 4.75
N GLU A 38 -24.09 -1.93 3.95
CA GLU A 38 -24.04 -2.04 2.49
C GLU A 38 -23.14 -3.19 2.01
N LEU A 39 -21.96 -3.38 2.62
CA LEU A 39 -21.06 -4.47 2.26
C LEU A 39 -21.63 -5.85 2.65
N GLY A 40 -22.38 -5.93 3.76
CA GLY A 40 -23.06 -7.16 4.16
C GLY A 40 -24.08 -7.64 3.12
N LEU A 41 -24.78 -6.72 2.46
CA LEU A 41 -25.67 -7.02 1.34
C LEU A 41 -24.88 -7.31 0.05
N TYR A 42 -23.83 -6.52 -0.21
CA TYR A 42 -23.01 -6.67 -1.40
C TYR A 42 -22.39 -8.07 -1.49
N PHE A 43 -21.87 -8.66 -0.40
CA PHE A 43 -21.14 -9.92 -0.39
C PHE A 43 -21.97 -11.24 -0.37
N GLN A 44 -23.26 -11.22 -0.75
CA GLN A 44 -24.15 -12.41 -0.73
C GLN A 44 -24.06 -13.52 -1.85
N ASP A 45 -23.18 -13.48 -2.86
CA ASP A 45 -23.08 -14.50 -3.95
C ASP A 45 -21.72 -15.26 -3.98
N LYS A 46 -21.53 -16.25 -4.88
CA LYS A 46 -20.36 -17.18 -4.83
C LYS A 46 -19.00 -16.61 -5.26
N VAL A 47 -18.92 -15.67 -6.21
CA VAL A 47 -17.67 -14.90 -6.49
C VAL A 47 -17.25 -14.09 -5.26
N LYS A 48 -18.20 -13.89 -4.34
CA LYS A 48 -18.09 -13.02 -3.19
C LYS A 48 -17.41 -13.69 -2.00
N VAL A 49 -17.30 -15.02 -1.93
CA VAL A 49 -16.61 -15.68 -0.80
C VAL A 49 -15.10 -15.39 -0.82
N TRP A 50 -14.46 -15.43 -1.99
CA TRP A 50 -13.04 -15.09 -2.11
C TRP A 50 -12.77 -13.61 -1.79
N ARG A 51 -13.58 -12.70 -2.36
CA ARG A 51 -13.48 -11.25 -2.08
C ARG A 51 -13.78 -10.92 -0.62
N ALA A 52 -14.81 -11.54 -0.04
CA ALA A 52 -15.14 -11.42 1.38
C ALA A 52 -14.00 -11.91 2.26
N SER A 53 -13.34 -13.02 1.92
CA SER A 53 -12.17 -13.51 2.66
C SER A 53 -11.00 -12.54 2.60
N ASN A 54 -10.73 -11.92 1.44
CA ASN A 54 -9.69 -10.90 1.32
C ASN A 54 -10.04 -9.63 2.08
N ALA A 55 -11.29 -9.17 1.99
CA ALA A 55 -11.78 -8.03 2.77
C ALA A 55 -11.64 -8.30 4.27
N ALA A 56 -11.99 -9.50 4.75
CA ALA A 56 -11.86 -9.90 6.15
C ALA A 56 -10.39 -9.90 6.61
N LYS A 57 -9.46 -10.35 5.76
CA LYS A 57 -8.02 -10.28 6.05
C LYS A 57 -7.53 -8.84 6.15
N ILE A 58 -7.98 -7.96 5.24
CA ILE A 58 -7.64 -6.54 5.26
C ILE A 58 -8.18 -5.89 6.53
N GLU A 59 -9.44 -6.16 6.86
CA GLU A 59 -10.12 -5.65 8.05
C GLU A 59 -9.39 -6.09 9.33
N ALA A 60 -9.10 -7.39 9.47
CA ALA A 60 -8.40 -7.93 10.63
C ALA A 60 -6.97 -7.36 10.77
N LYS A 61 -6.24 -7.19 9.66
CA LYS A 61 -4.93 -6.54 9.67
C LYS A 61 -5.04 -5.06 10.06
N ALA A 62 -6.03 -4.34 9.54
CA ALA A 62 -6.24 -2.93 9.84
C ALA A 62 -6.57 -2.72 11.32
N GLU A 63 -7.40 -3.59 11.91
CA GLU A 63 -7.70 -3.60 13.34
C GLU A 63 -6.42 -3.83 14.18
N GLN A 64 -5.59 -4.80 13.80
CA GLN A 64 -4.31 -5.05 14.48
C GLN A 64 -3.37 -3.85 14.43
N ILE A 65 -3.27 -3.19 13.27
CA ILE A 65 -2.47 -1.97 13.11
C ILE A 65 -3.05 -0.84 13.97
N ALA A 66 -4.37 -0.67 13.99
CA ALA A 66 -5.03 0.35 14.79
C ALA A 66 -4.79 0.15 16.29
N ILE A 67 -4.89 -1.09 16.78
CA ILE A 67 -4.59 -1.44 18.18
C ILE A 67 -3.13 -1.12 18.52
N LYS A 68 -2.19 -1.49 17.64
CA LYS A 68 -0.76 -1.17 17.81
C LYS A 68 -0.51 0.35 17.87
N ASN A 69 -1.31 1.13 17.16
CA ASN A 69 -1.22 2.59 17.07
C ASN A 69 -2.07 3.32 18.12
N GLY A 70 -2.39 2.67 19.24
CA GLY A 70 -3.10 3.29 20.38
C GLY A 70 -4.61 3.10 20.39
N GLY A 71 -5.15 2.25 19.50
CA GLY A 71 -6.57 1.90 19.46
C GLY A 71 -7.43 2.79 18.54
N PHE A 72 -8.71 2.46 18.48
CA PHE A 72 -9.71 3.06 17.58
C PHE A 72 -10.99 3.50 18.31
N GLU A 73 -10.99 3.51 19.65
CA GLU A 73 -12.12 4.00 20.43
C GLU A 73 -12.30 5.51 20.20
N GLY A 74 -13.52 5.93 19.87
CA GLY A 74 -13.83 7.33 19.52
C GLY A 74 -13.40 7.77 18.11
N LYS A 75 -12.70 6.92 17.35
CA LYS A 75 -12.27 7.23 15.97
C LYS A 75 -13.31 6.82 14.95
N VAL A 76 -13.35 7.55 13.85
CA VAL A 76 -14.25 7.32 12.71
C VAL A 76 -13.46 7.26 11.40
N VAL A 77 -14.07 6.65 10.39
CA VAL A 77 -13.56 6.69 9.00
C VAL A 77 -14.64 7.27 8.10
N HIS A 78 -14.25 8.13 7.15
CA HIS A 78 -15.17 8.65 6.15
C HIS A 78 -15.82 7.50 5.34
N PRO A 79 -17.16 7.40 5.25
CA PRO A 79 -17.84 6.26 4.63
C PRO A 79 -17.40 5.98 3.19
N LEU A 80 -17.21 7.00 2.37
CA LEU A 80 -16.73 6.82 1.00
C LEU A 80 -15.32 6.20 0.95
N LEU A 81 -14.42 6.55 1.88
CA LEU A 81 -13.08 5.98 1.95
C LEU A 81 -13.14 4.51 2.35
N ALA A 82 -13.86 4.20 3.43
CA ALA A 82 -14.03 2.82 3.90
C ALA A 82 -14.62 1.93 2.80
N TRP A 83 -15.67 2.42 2.11
CA TRP A 83 -16.26 1.72 0.96
C TRP A 83 -15.23 1.44 -0.13
N LYS A 84 -14.54 2.48 -0.62
CA LYS A 84 -13.57 2.34 -1.71
C LYS A 84 -12.39 1.46 -1.36
N ILE A 85 -11.88 1.55 -0.12
CA ILE A 85 -10.76 0.75 0.36
C ILE A 85 -11.14 -0.73 0.40
N ILE A 86 -12.30 -1.06 0.97
CA ILE A 86 -12.73 -2.47 1.06
C ILE A 86 -13.11 -3.01 -0.32
N GLU A 87 -13.82 -2.23 -1.13
CA GLU A 87 -14.25 -2.66 -2.45
C GLU A 87 -13.06 -2.96 -3.36
N ASN A 88 -12.13 -2.02 -3.50
CA ASN A 88 -10.92 -2.20 -4.31
C ASN A 88 -9.96 -3.22 -3.67
N GLY A 89 -9.77 -3.13 -2.36
CA GLY A 89 -8.87 -4.01 -1.61
C GLY A 89 -9.32 -5.47 -1.59
N SER A 90 -10.61 -5.76 -1.72
CA SER A 90 -11.12 -7.14 -1.77
C SER A 90 -10.57 -7.95 -2.95
N PHE A 91 -10.04 -7.30 -3.98
CA PHE A 91 -9.34 -7.96 -5.10
C PHE A 91 -7.87 -8.28 -4.81
N ALA A 92 -7.30 -7.78 -3.70
CA ALA A 92 -5.92 -8.03 -3.32
C ALA A 92 -5.70 -9.52 -2.95
N ASP A 93 -4.99 -10.21 -3.82
CA ASP A 93 -4.73 -11.65 -3.76
C ASP A 93 -3.40 -12.01 -3.09
N THR A 94 -2.52 -11.02 -2.88
CA THR A 94 -1.21 -11.18 -2.24
C THR A 94 -1.16 -10.57 -0.84
N PRO A 95 -0.34 -11.12 0.08
CA PRO A 95 -0.15 -10.55 1.41
C PRO A 95 0.31 -9.09 1.39
N GLU A 96 1.16 -8.71 0.43
CA GLU A 96 1.72 -7.37 0.26
C GLU A 96 0.62 -6.36 -0.06
N LEU A 97 -0.21 -6.62 -1.07
CA LEU A 97 -1.34 -5.76 -1.42
C LEU A 97 -2.35 -5.64 -0.28
N GLN A 98 -2.67 -6.75 0.39
CA GLN A 98 -3.57 -6.74 1.54
C GLN A 98 -3.04 -5.88 2.69
N SER A 99 -1.72 -5.89 2.93
CA SER A 99 -1.11 -5.06 3.98
C SER A 99 -1.19 -3.57 3.64
N VAL A 100 -0.97 -3.19 2.38
CA VAL A 100 -1.09 -1.80 1.91
C VAL A 100 -2.52 -1.27 2.09
N TRP A 101 -3.54 -2.04 1.70
CA TRP A 101 -4.94 -1.67 1.90
C TRP A 101 -5.32 -1.62 3.39
N ALA A 102 -4.83 -2.56 4.20
CA ALA A 102 -5.08 -2.59 5.64
C ALA A 102 -4.48 -1.37 6.35
N GLY A 103 -3.25 -0.99 5.98
CA GLY A 103 -2.63 0.23 6.49
C GLY A 103 -3.39 1.48 6.03
N LEU A 104 -3.81 1.55 4.77
CA LEU A 104 -4.60 2.69 4.30
C LEU A 104 -5.94 2.84 5.05
N LEU A 105 -6.62 1.72 5.35
CA LEU A 105 -7.82 1.75 6.19
C LEU A 105 -7.50 2.24 7.62
N SER A 106 -6.42 1.71 8.21
CA SER A 106 -6.01 2.05 9.57
C SER A 106 -5.58 3.52 9.70
N SER A 107 -4.85 4.06 8.73
CA SER A 107 -4.43 5.47 8.70
C SER A 107 -5.56 6.44 8.35
N SER A 108 -6.72 5.94 7.91
CA SER A 108 -7.93 6.74 7.69
C SER A 108 -8.77 6.90 8.97
N LEU A 109 -8.38 6.24 10.07
CA LEU A 109 -8.99 6.47 11.37
C LEU A 109 -8.58 7.83 11.93
N ASN A 110 -9.56 8.63 12.28
CA ASN A 110 -9.34 9.96 12.81
C ASN A 110 -10.45 10.37 13.80
N ASP A 111 -10.23 11.42 14.58
CA ASP A 111 -11.23 11.91 15.55
C ASP A 111 -12.43 12.58 14.84
N ASP A 112 -12.19 13.10 13.63
CA ASP A 112 -13.19 13.71 12.75
C ASP A 112 -13.21 13.02 11.37
N LEU A 113 -14.25 13.29 10.57
CA LEU A 113 -14.31 12.80 9.20
C LEU A 113 -13.26 13.50 8.33
N ASP A 114 -12.25 12.73 7.89
CA ASP A 114 -11.18 13.18 7.00
C ASP A 114 -11.22 12.39 5.67
N ASP A 115 -11.02 13.09 4.55
CA ASP A 115 -10.98 12.52 3.21
C ASP A 115 -9.58 12.57 2.56
N SER A 116 -8.55 13.03 3.29
CA SER A 116 -7.18 13.23 2.77
C SER A 116 -6.57 11.99 2.13
N ASN A 117 -6.95 10.80 2.60
CA ASN A 117 -6.49 9.52 2.06
C ASN A 117 -7.12 9.15 0.70
N HIS A 118 -8.09 9.91 0.20
CA HIS A 118 -8.76 9.63 -1.08
C HIS A 118 -7.75 9.58 -2.24
N ILE A 119 -6.74 10.44 -2.24
CA ILE A 119 -5.73 10.49 -3.31
C ILE A 119 -4.88 9.21 -3.38
N PHE A 120 -4.74 8.48 -2.27
CA PHE A 120 -3.93 7.27 -2.21
C PHE A 120 -4.69 6.03 -2.65
N ILE A 121 -6.03 6.02 -2.56
CA ILE A 121 -6.84 4.88 -3.00
C ILE A 121 -6.61 4.59 -4.48
N ASP A 122 -6.64 5.63 -5.31
CA ASP A 122 -6.47 5.47 -6.75
C ASP A 122 -5.04 5.03 -7.10
N LEU A 123 -4.03 5.52 -6.38
CA LEU A 123 -2.65 5.05 -6.54
C LEU A 123 -2.50 3.57 -6.17
N VAL A 124 -2.96 3.17 -4.98
CA VAL A 124 -2.84 1.78 -4.49
C VAL A 124 -3.57 0.81 -5.42
N SER A 125 -4.72 1.20 -5.96
CA SER A 125 -5.50 0.36 -6.88
C SER A 125 -4.76 -0.02 -8.18
N GLN A 126 -3.73 0.74 -8.55
CA GLN A 126 -2.93 0.53 -9.75
C GLN A 126 -1.65 -0.26 -9.48
N LEU A 127 -1.31 -0.54 -8.21
CA LEU A 127 -0.05 -1.19 -7.86
C LEU A 127 -0.10 -2.70 -7.99
N THR A 128 0.99 -3.27 -8.49
CA THR A 128 1.26 -4.71 -8.40
C THR A 128 1.97 -5.05 -7.09
N SER A 129 2.00 -6.34 -6.73
CA SER A 129 2.76 -6.79 -5.55
C SER A 129 4.27 -6.56 -5.68
N ILE A 130 4.81 -6.58 -6.91
CA ILE A 130 6.22 -6.24 -7.17
C ILE A 130 6.46 -4.78 -6.86
N GLN A 131 5.57 -3.90 -7.34
CA GLN A 131 5.68 -2.46 -7.15
C GLN A 131 5.60 -2.07 -5.67
N VAL A 132 4.71 -2.72 -4.90
CA VAL A 132 4.64 -2.52 -3.44
C VAL A 132 5.98 -2.81 -2.77
N LYS A 133 6.64 -3.93 -3.12
CA LYS A 133 7.96 -4.28 -2.56
C LYS A 133 9.05 -3.27 -2.91
N ILE A 134 9.04 -2.79 -4.16
CA ILE A 134 9.99 -1.79 -4.65
C ILE A 134 9.79 -0.45 -3.92
N ILE A 135 8.54 0.00 -3.77
CA ILE A 135 8.19 1.23 -3.02
C ILE A 135 8.64 1.08 -1.56
N GLU A 136 8.32 -0.04 -0.92
CA GLU A 136 8.70 -0.31 0.47
C GLU A 136 10.22 -0.26 0.64
N TYR A 137 10.98 -0.98 -0.20
CA TYR A 137 12.43 -0.98 -0.14
C TYR A 137 13.00 0.43 -0.27
N SER A 138 12.57 1.19 -1.27
CA SER A 138 13.03 2.56 -1.50
C SER A 138 12.68 3.49 -0.32
N CYS A 139 11.43 3.45 0.13
CA CYS A 139 10.96 4.29 1.23
C CYS A 139 11.60 3.93 2.57
N LEU A 140 12.12 2.72 2.75
CA LEU A 140 12.84 2.34 3.96
C LEU A 140 14.34 2.64 3.88
N THR A 141 14.96 2.46 2.71
CA THR A 141 16.42 2.52 2.55
C THR A 141 16.97 3.88 2.14
N ALA A 142 16.20 4.69 1.41
CA ALA A 142 16.63 6.03 1.05
C ALA A 142 16.88 6.88 2.31
N ASN A 143 17.86 7.77 2.27
CA ASN A 143 18.08 8.75 3.32
C ASN A 143 17.07 9.91 3.15
N LYS A 144 16.29 10.21 4.19
CA LYS A 144 15.27 11.27 4.15
C LYS A 144 15.80 12.50 4.86
N TYR A 145 15.47 13.66 4.31
CA TYR A 145 15.84 14.94 4.92
C TYR A 145 14.72 15.97 4.77
N ILE A 146 14.80 17.00 5.60
CA ILE A 146 13.98 18.20 5.50
C ILE A 146 14.80 19.22 4.71
N SER A 147 14.27 19.66 3.57
CA SER A 147 14.88 20.72 2.75
C SER A 147 14.92 22.06 3.49
N SER A 148 15.67 23.03 2.97
CA SER A 148 15.73 24.39 3.51
C SER A 148 14.37 25.11 3.53
N GLN A 149 13.41 24.65 2.72
CA GLN A 149 12.04 25.17 2.67
C GLN A 149 11.05 24.35 3.53
N GLY A 150 11.53 23.37 4.31
CA GLY A 150 10.69 22.56 5.19
C GLY A 150 10.04 21.33 4.56
N TYR A 151 10.25 21.08 3.26
CA TYR A 151 9.69 19.89 2.60
C TYR A 151 10.48 18.62 2.90
N ILE A 152 9.78 17.51 3.11
CA ILE A 152 10.38 16.17 3.13
C ILE A 152 10.91 15.82 1.74
N GLN A 153 12.13 15.29 1.70
CA GLN A 153 12.83 14.87 0.49
C GLN A 153 13.65 13.61 0.78
N ALA A 154 14.15 12.97 -0.27
CA ALA A 154 15.12 11.89 -0.18
C ALA A 154 16.39 12.22 -0.98
N ASP A 155 17.54 11.73 -0.52
CA ASP A 155 18.77 11.73 -1.33
C ASP A 155 18.67 10.69 -2.44
N ASP A 156 19.48 10.84 -3.49
CA ASP A 156 19.47 9.94 -4.63
C ASP A 156 19.74 8.49 -4.23
N LEU A 157 18.84 7.59 -4.63
CA LEU A 157 18.96 6.15 -4.42
C LEU A 157 19.17 5.46 -5.76
N ILE A 158 20.44 5.21 -6.10
CA ILE A 158 20.85 4.52 -7.32
C ILE A 158 21.27 3.10 -6.96
N LEU A 159 20.67 2.10 -7.60
CA LEU A 159 20.83 0.69 -7.27
C LEU A 159 21.25 -0.12 -8.50
N ASP A 160 22.01 -1.18 -8.26
CA ASP A 160 22.29 -2.19 -9.27
C ASP A 160 21.06 -3.07 -9.53
N ALA A 161 20.93 -3.57 -10.77
CA ALA A 161 19.82 -4.46 -11.15
C ALA A 161 19.66 -5.68 -10.25
N SER A 162 20.78 -6.23 -9.73
CA SER A 162 20.78 -7.38 -8.81
C SER A 162 19.89 -7.16 -7.58
N ILE A 163 19.91 -5.95 -7.01
CA ILE A 163 19.07 -5.59 -5.87
C ILE A 163 17.59 -5.60 -6.26
N ILE A 164 17.25 -5.14 -7.46
CA ILE A 164 15.86 -5.12 -7.95
C ILE A 164 15.33 -6.54 -8.16
N PHE A 165 16.16 -7.44 -8.71
CA PHE A 165 15.83 -8.87 -8.83
C PHE A 165 15.55 -9.50 -7.47
N GLU A 166 16.40 -9.20 -6.47
CA GLU A 166 16.25 -9.72 -5.11
C GLU A 166 14.98 -9.21 -4.43
N VAL A 167 14.75 -7.89 -4.41
CA VAL A 167 13.61 -7.25 -3.75
C VAL A 167 12.29 -7.66 -4.39
N SER A 168 12.24 -7.73 -5.72
CA SER A 168 11.01 -8.08 -6.44
C SER A 168 10.70 -9.58 -6.43
N GLY A 169 11.73 -10.42 -6.32
CA GLY A 169 11.64 -11.86 -6.56
C GLY A 169 11.31 -12.22 -8.02
N CYS A 170 11.49 -11.29 -8.97
CA CYS A 170 11.15 -11.47 -10.38
C CYS A 170 12.41 -11.42 -11.24
N ASN A 171 12.77 -12.51 -11.91
CA ASN A 171 13.97 -12.58 -12.78
C ASN A 171 13.74 -12.14 -14.23
N ASP A 172 12.53 -11.65 -14.56
CA ASP A 172 12.19 -11.17 -15.90
C ASP A 172 12.51 -9.68 -16.00
N ILE A 173 13.61 -9.35 -16.67
CA ILE A 173 14.09 -7.97 -16.81
C ILE A 173 13.07 -7.07 -17.52
N HIS A 174 12.41 -7.56 -18.58
CA HIS A 174 11.45 -6.74 -19.34
C HIS A 174 10.16 -6.50 -18.54
N ARG A 175 9.75 -7.47 -17.73
CA ARG A 175 8.66 -7.26 -16.78
C ARG A 175 9.05 -6.18 -15.77
N LEU A 176 10.21 -6.31 -15.13
CA LEU A 176 10.66 -5.33 -14.14
C LEU A 176 10.81 -3.93 -14.71
N ASP A 177 11.35 -3.81 -15.92
CA ASP A 177 11.51 -2.54 -16.63
C ASP A 177 10.16 -1.80 -16.75
N ARG A 178 9.12 -2.50 -17.21
CA ARG A 178 7.76 -1.95 -17.30
C ARG A 178 7.15 -1.63 -15.92
N GLU A 179 7.43 -2.42 -14.89
CA GLU A 179 6.93 -2.14 -13.53
C GLU A 179 7.55 -0.84 -12.99
N LEU A 180 8.84 -0.62 -13.26
CA LEU A 180 9.58 0.61 -12.91
C LEU A 180 9.10 1.81 -13.72
N ASP A 181 8.85 1.64 -15.02
CA ASP A 181 8.25 2.68 -15.88
C ASP A 181 6.90 3.13 -15.34
N HIS A 182 6.04 2.18 -14.99
CA HIS A 182 4.72 2.48 -14.45
C HIS A 182 4.82 3.25 -13.12
N LEU A 183 5.71 2.83 -12.22
CA LEU A 183 5.96 3.52 -10.96
C LEU A 183 6.44 4.98 -11.16
N ASN A 184 7.31 5.21 -12.14
CA ASN A 184 7.75 6.56 -12.51
C ASN A 184 6.58 7.39 -13.07
N ASN A 185 5.76 6.80 -13.96
CA ASN A 185 4.57 7.45 -14.52
C ASN A 185 3.52 7.83 -13.46
N LEU A 186 3.42 7.07 -12.36
CA LEU A 186 2.60 7.42 -11.20
C LEU A 186 3.19 8.55 -10.33
N GLY A 187 4.38 9.05 -10.65
CA GLY A 187 5.07 10.10 -9.88
C GLY A 187 5.61 9.63 -8.54
N LEU A 188 5.78 8.32 -8.34
CA LEU A 188 6.25 7.75 -7.06
C LEU A 188 7.78 7.80 -6.94
N PHE A 189 8.50 7.98 -8.03
CA PHE A 189 9.96 8.15 -8.03
C PHE A 189 10.36 9.45 -8.72
N SER A 190 11.48 10.03 -8.30
CA SER A 190 11.93 11.33 -8.81
C SER A 190 12.34 11.25 -10.28
N ALA A 191 12.01 12.29 -11.06
CA ALA A 191 12.18 12.34 -12.51
C ALA A 191 13.63 12.51 -13.01
N LEU A 192 14.64 12.53 -12.13
CA LEU A 192 16.04 12.79 -12.54
C LEU A 192 16.70 11.60 -13.28
N GLY A 193 16.05 10.44 -13.30
CA GLY A 193 16.35 9.34 -14.20
C GLY A 193 15.04 8.77 -14.73
N GLY A 194 14.98 8.48 -16.03
CA GLY A 194 13.80 7.87 -16.65
C GLY A 194 13.32 6.61 -15.92
N GLY A 195 12.09 6.20 -16.19
CA GLY A 195 11.60 4.90 -15.77
C GLY A 195 12.50 3.76 -16.27
N GLY A 196 12.46 2.62 -15.58
CA GLY A 196 13.16 1.42 -16.01
C GLY A 196 14.62 1.29 -15.60
N PHE A 197 15.30 0.35 -16.24
CA PHE A 197 16.74 0.14 -16.12
C PHE A 197 17.49 1.09 -17.07
N HIS A 198 18.57 1.70 -16.57
CA HIS A 198 19.44 2.50 -17.41
C HIS A 198 20.08 1.61 -18.51
N PRO A 199 19.97 1.99 -19.80
CA PRO A 199 20.29 1.10 -20.91
C PRO A 199 21.76 0.68 -20.99
N ASP A 200 22.68 1.56 -20.57
CA ASP A 200 24.11 1.31 -20.71
C ASP A 200 24.78 0.59 -19.53
N ASN A 201 24.24 0.73 -18.32
CA ASN A 201 24.87 0.23 -17.09
C ASN A 201 23.92 -0.61 -16.21
N GLY A 202 22.64 -0.70 -16.56
CA GLY A 202 21.65 -1.51 -15.85
C GLY A 202 21.29 -1.00 -14.45
N THR A 203 21.68 0.22 -14.06
CA THR A 203 21.28 0.77 -12.76
C THR A 203 19.84 1.27 -12.79
N VAL A 204 19.22 1.37 -11.62
CA VAL A 204 17.87 1.89 -11.43
C VAL A 204 17.90 3.03 -10.42
N ILE A 205 17.19 4.11 -10.72
CA ILE A 205 17.02 5.25 -9.82
C ILE A 205 15.69 5.09 -9.11
N LEU A 206 15.75 4.75 -7.82
CA LEU A 206 14.59 4.57 -6.94
C LEU A 206 14.51 5.63 -5.86
N THR A 207 14.93 6.87 -6.13
CA THR A 207 14.73 7.99 -5.21
C THR A 207 13.22 8.22 -5.00
N PRO A 208 12.67 7.96 -3.81
CA PRO A 208 11.23 8.07 -3.59
C PRO A 208 10.83 9.55 -3.63
N SER A 209 9.75 9.85 -4.34
CA SER A 209 9.19 11.20 -4.34
C SER A 209 8.53 11.51 -2.98
N PRO A 210 8.27 12.79 -2.66
CA PRO A 210 7.48 13.15 -1.47
C PRO A 210 6.10 12.47 -1.46
N LEU A 211 5.50 12.28 -2.64
CA LEU A 211 4.24 11.55 -2.80
C LEU A 211 4.40 10.08 -2.39
N SER A 212 5.48 9.41 -2.82
CA SER A 212 5.74 8.02 -2.43
C SER A 212 6.03 7.87 -0.93
N LEU A 213 6.78 8.80 -0.35
CA LEU A 213 7.04 8.81 1.10
C LEU A 213 5.72 8.95 1.88
N GLN A 214 4.85 9.87 1.48
CA GLN A 214 3.55 10.06 2.11
C GLN A 214 2.65 8.83 1.93
N LEU A 215 2.57 8.29 0.70
CA LEU A 215 1.82 7.07 0.40
C LEU A 215 2.27 5.92 1.30
N PHE A 216 3.58 5.69 1.41
CA PHE A 216 4.13 4.62 2.24
C PHE A 216 3.74 4.78 3.72
N VAL A 217 3.86 5.98 4.29
CA VAL A 217 3.44 6.28 5.67
C VAL A 217 1.98 5.88 5.90
N ARG A 218 1.09 6.28 4.99
CA ARG A 218 -0.35 5.94 5.06
C ARG A 218 -0.58 4.43 4.95
N CYS A 219 0.14 3.76 4.05
CA CYS A 219 0.07 2.31 3.86
C CYS A 219 0.71 1.50 4.99
N CYS A 220 1.48 2.13 5.88
CA CYS A 220 1.90 1.54 7.16
C CYS A 220 0.85 1.70 8.28
N GLY A 221 -0.24 2.43 8.03
CA GLY A 221 -1.29 2.72 9.02
C GLY A 221 -1.00 3.91 9.93
N ALA A 222 -0.02 4.75 9.58
CA ALA A 222 0.27 5.97 10.31
C ALA A 222 -0.48 7.16 9.70
N ASN A 223 -1.09 8.00 10.55
CA ASN A 223 -1.75 9.26 10.17
C ASN A 223 -0.86 10.48 10.48
N GLU A 224 0.39 10.26 10.92
CA GLU A 224 1.33 11.33 11.22
C GLU A 224 2.00 11.91 9.95
N ASP A 225 2.61 13.08 10.11
CA ASP A 225 3.43 13.71 9.07
C ASP A 225 4.68 12.85 8.74
N PRO A 226 5.07 12.72 7.45
CA PRO A 226 6.24 11.92 7.03
C PRO A 226 7.55 12.29 7.72
N VAL A 227 7.78 13.56 8.04
CA VAL A 227 8.97 14.02 8.79
C VAL A 227 9.04 13.33 10.15
N THR A 228 7.90 13.21 10.84
CA THR A 228 7.82 12.54 12.15
C THR A 228 8.01 11.04 12.00
N PHE A 229 7.30 10.44 11.05
CA PHE A 229 7.36 8.99 10.79
C PHE A 229 8.78 8.53 10.47
N TYR A 230 9.47 9.23 9.57
CA TYR A 230 10.84 8.92 9.16
C TYR A 230 11.91 9.49 10.09
N LYS A 231 11.53 10.31 11.07
CA LYS A 231 12.46 11.06 11.95
C LYS A 231 13.49 11.85 11.13
N ALA A 232 13.05 12.44 10.03
CA ALA A 232 13.90 13.16 9.10
C ALA A 232 14.52 14.40 9.76
N LYS A 233 15.75 14.75 9.39
CA LYS A 233 16.47 15.91 9.91
C LYS A 233 16.68 16.95 8.82
N VAL A 234 16.84 18.21 9.21
CA VAL A 234 17.23 19.28 8.28
C VAL A 234 18.55 18.93 7.62
N LYS A 235 18.60 19.05 6.29
CA LYS A 235 19.84 18.81 5.54
C LYS A 235 20.87 19.85 5.93
N GLU A 236 21.96 19.39 6.53
CA GLU A 236 23.11 20.25 6.79
C GLU A 236 23.67 20.68 5.42
N THR A 237 23.57 21.97 5.10
CA THR A 237 24.28 22.54 3.97
C THR A 237 25.77 22.51 4.30
N THR A 238 26.48 21.53 3.77
CA THR A 238 27.93 21.69 3.60
C THR A 238 28.11 22.79 2.57
N GLU A 239 28.42 24.00 3.03
CA GLU A 239 28.95 25.04 2.16
C GLU A 239 30.09 24.44 1.33
N PRO A 240 30.11 24.64 -0.01
CA PRO A 240 31.29 24.28 -0.78
C PRO A 240 32.43 25.11 -0.19
N LYS A 241 33.49 24.44 0.28
CA LYS A 241 34.75 25.14 0.57
C LYS A 241 35.17 25.82 -0.73
N GLU A 242 35.05 27.14 -0.77
CA GLU A 242 35.64 27.96 -1.82
C GLU A 242 37.13 27.60 -1.90
N ASN A 243 37.55 27.06 -3.05
CA ASN A 243 38.95 26.85 -3.40
C ASN A 243 39.54 28.15 -3.94
#